data_AF-A0A7J9VVJ2-F1
#
_entry.id   AF-A0A7J9VVJ2-F1
#
_cell.length_a   1.000
_cell.length_b   1.000
_cell.length_c   1.000
_cell.angle_alpha   90.00
_cell.angle_beta   90.00
_cell.angle_gamma   90.00
#
_symmetry.space_group_name_H-M   'P 1'
#
loop_
_entity.id
_entity.type
_entity.pdbx_description
1 polymer ?
#
loop_
_entity_poly.entity_id
_entity_poly.type
_entity_poly.pdbx_seq_one_letter_code
_entity_poly.pdbx_strand_id
1 'polypeptide(L)'
;MPPCDRSSPVRRRPVKRHIRLEDVELTPRRPSRRSGTRCCPWSCPGCCSCGRRPDYVSAAGLVQIRLPSCDHQHVSVRSQSQAYGVAERIAAQLVEDGASGVALTGSVALGEDLPNSDIDLIALTHERLGHQLLRRDDRLVSVVRQSADQAHASLYQPSEIGTAVPGWRSAIVLSDAFGVVQDVRDEAAHWTWERVAGACDDWVASGVTGLAEQVHRVAGLLRGEHDQVRVAAANRAVIGLQLAPRMAVHRRILYGSENRLWELVATCEGSDWAAAQDQALGIDGAPSHADQCRAALRLYSMAAERVQGLLDRRQDEVVTKALEVIEQSLGESP
;
A
#
# COMPACT_ATOMS: atom_id res chain seq x y z
N MET A 1 -52.50 2.50 -25.47
CA MET A 1 -52.11 1.52 -24.42
C MET A 1 -52.36 0.14 -24.98
N PRO A 2 -51.29 -0.67 -25.15
CA PRO A 2 -51.01 -1.73 -24.18
C PRO A 2 -49.49 -1.88 -23.86
N PRO A 3 -49.13 -2.66 -22.81
CA PRO A 3 -47.74 -2.88 -22.41
C PRO A 3 -47.13 -4.09 -23.16
N CYS A 4 -45.81 -4.07 -23.38
CA CYS A 4 -45.06 -5.26 -23.80
C CYS A 4 -43.93 -5.51 -22.81
N ASP A 5 -44.24 -6.40 -21.87
CA ASP A 5 -43.32 -7.18 -21.06
C ASP A 5 -42.70 -8.28 -21.93
N ARG A 6 -41.36 -8.36 -21.99
CA ARG A 6 -40.62 -9.58 -22.33
C ARG A 6 -39.30 -9.65 -21.58
N SER A 7 -39.41 -10.17 -20.38
CA SER A 7 -38.38 -10.95 -19.69
C SER A 7 -37.80 -12.04 -20.63
N SER A 8 -36.46 -12.20 -20.65
CA SER A 8 -35.81 -13.39 -21.20
C SER A 8 -34.69 -13.88 -20.26
N PRO A 9 -34.60 -15.20 -20.00
CA PRO A 9 -33.78 -15.76 -18.94
C PRO A 9 -32.33 -16.05 -19.37
N VAL A 10 -31.41 -15.81 -18.43
CA VAL A 10 -30.00 -16.18 -18.46
C VAL A 10 -29.85 -17.70 -18.41
N ARG A 11 -29.28 -18.30 -19.46
CA ARG A 11 -28.85 -19.71 -19.47
C ARG A 11 -27.45 -19.83 -18.85
N ARG A 12 -27.34 -20.41 -17.66
CA ARG A 12 -26.07 -20.90 -17.09
C ARG A 12 -25.76 -22.29 -17.65
N ARG A 13 -24.56 -22.49 -18.20
CA ARG A 13 -23.98 -23.82 -18.49
C ARG A 13 -22.93 -24.17 -17.43
N PRO A 14 -22.90 -25.40 -16.91
CA PRO A 14 -21.86 -25.85 -15.99
C PRO A 14 -20.69 -26.46 -16.78
N VAL A 15 -19.46 -26.21 -16.35
CA VAL A 15 -18.31 -27.01 -16.78
C VAL A 15 -17.55 -27.47 -15.55
N LYS A 16 -17.72 -28.75 -15.21
CA LYS A 16 -16.80 -29.53 -14.40
C LYS A 16 -15.57 -29.83 -15.24
N ARG A 17 -14.36 -29.65 -14.69
CA ARG A 17 -13.18 -30.40 -15.14
C ARG A 17 -12.39 -30.91 -13.94
N HIS A 18 -12.06 -32.19 -14.06
CA HIS A 18 -11.36 -33.03 -13.11
C HIS A 18 -9.88 -32.63 -12.99
N ILE A 19 -9.41 -32.62 -11.76
CA ILE A 19 -7.98 -32.60 -11.39
C ILE A 19 -7.47 -34.05 -11.51
N ARG A 20 -6.41 -34.27 -12.29
CA ARG A 20 -5.53 -35.44 -12.15
C ARG A 20 -4.20 -34.95 -11.57
N LEU A 21 -3.86 -35.49 -10.41
CA LEU A 21 -2.56 -35.40 -9.79
C LEU A 21 -1.81 -36.67 -10.16
N GLU A 22 -0.70 -36.55 -10.88
CA GLU A 22 0.29 -37.61 -11.06
C GLU A 22 1.67 -37.03 -10.72
N ASP A 23 2.22 -37.57 -9.62
CA ASP A 23 3.61 -37.92 -9.34
C ASP A 23 4.75 -36.95 -9.68
N VAL A 24 5.26 -36.29 -8.63
CA VAL A 24 6.64 -35.76 -8.61
C VAL A 24 7.39 -36.41 -7.45
N GLU A 25 8.27 -37.34 -7.79
CA GLU A 25 9.25 -37.95 -6.89
C GLU A 25 10.26 -36.91 -6.39
N LEU A 26 10.42 -36.83 -5.06
CA LEU A 26 11.45 -36.04 -4.39
C LEU A 26 12.66 -36.93 -4.07
N THR A 27 13.75 -36.81 -4.82
CA THR A 27 15.06 -37.37 -4.43
C THR A 27 15.80 -36.45 -3.44
N PRO A 28 16.31 -36.97 -2.31
CA PRO A 28 17.08 -36.16 -1.35
C PRO A 28 18.56 -36.05 -1.76
N ARG A 29 19.08 -34.82 -1.84
CA ARG A 29 20.52 -34.55 -1.94
C ARG A 29 21.19 -34.59 -0.56
N ARG A 30 22.26 -35.39 -0.45
CA ARG A 30 23.14 -35.51 0.72
C ARG A 30 23.94 -34.22 0.98
N PRO A 31 24.27 -33.90 2.25
CA PRO A 31 25.17 -32.79 2.58
C PRO A 31 26.64 -33.20 2.45
N SER A 32 27.45 -32.31 1.88
CA SER A 32 28.91 -32.46 1.83
C SER A 32 29.56 -31.93 3.11
N ARG A 33 30.47 -32.73 3.66
CA ARG A 33 31.35 -32.40 4.79
C ARG A 33 32.41 -31.39 4.35
N ARG A 34 32.60 -30.32 5.12
CA ARG A 34 33.91 -29.67 5.25
C ARG A 34 34.21 -29.32 6.71
N SER A 35 35.44 -29.64 7.06
CA SER A 35 36.10 -29.63 8.36
C SER A 35 36.92 -28.36 8.56
N GLY A 36 37.06 -27.94 9.83
CA GLY A 36 38.08 -27.00 10.33
C GLY A 36 37.76 -25.53 10.02
N THR A 37 38.00 -24.54 10.88
CA THR A 37 38.90 -24.45 12.04
C THR A 37 38.45 -23.25 12.89
N ARG A 38 38.66 -23.31 14.20
CA ARG A 38 38.42 -22.21 15.15
C ARG A 38 39.43 -21.07 14.92
N CYS A 39 38.99 -19.83 15.05
CA CYS A 39 39.69 -18.71 15.73
C CYS A 39 38.82 -17.43 15.68
N CYS A 40 38.37 -16.95 16.84
CA CYS A 40 38.18 -15.51 17.08
C CYS A 40 39.57 -14.93 17.41
N PRO A 41 39.87 -13.68 17.03
CA PRO A 41 39.67 -12.61 18.02
C PRO A 41 39.22 -11.28 17.42
N TRP A 42 38.51 -10.53 18.26
CA TRP A 42 38.19 -9.12 18.09
C TRP A 42 39.47 -8.29 18.00
N SER A 43 39.51 -7.31 17.09
CA SER A 43 40.49 -6.22 17.10
C SER A 43 39.84 -4.97 16.50
N CYS A 44 39.70 -3.96 17.36
CA CYS A 44 39.11 -2.66 17.13
C CYS A 44 40.14 -1.73 16.45
N PRO A 45 39.88 -1.15 15.26
CA PRO A 45 40.80 -0.21 14.64
C PRO A 45 40.34 1.24 14.86
N GLY A 46 41.11 2.04 15.60
CA GLY A 46 40.84 3.48 15.66
C GLY A 46 41.44 4.25 16.83
N CYS A 47 42.74 4.11 17.11
CA CYS A 47 43.45 5.13 17.90
C CYS A 47 44.96 5.09 17.62
N CYS A 48 45.49 6.26 17.21
CA CYS A 48 46.90 6.73 17.20
C CYS A 48 47.38 7.24 15.83
N SER A 49 47.21 8.54 15.62
CA SER A 49 48.22 9.36 14.95
C SER A 49 48.45 10.62 15.77
N CYS A 50 49.61 10.67 16.40
CA CYS A 50 50.14 11.75 17.20
C CYS A 50 50.79 12.83 16.31
N GLY A 51 50.58 14.11 16.64
CA GLY A 51 51.19 15.22 15.91
C GLY A 51 50.91 16.61 16.48
N ARG A 52 51.58 16.93 17.61
CA ARG A 52 51.94 18.28 18.14
C ARG A 52 50.83 19.31 18.42
N ARG A 53 50.75 19.76 19.69
CA ARG A 53 50.97 21.17 20.13
C ARG A 53 50.98 21.29 21.67
N PRO A 54 51.58 22.35 22.24
CA PRO A 54 52.20 22.30 23.58
C PRO A 54 51.30 22.78 24.73
N ASP A 55 51.70 22.30 25.92
CA ASP A 55 51.67 22.88 27.27
C ASP A 55 50.42 23.61 27.76
N TYR A 56 49.70 22.99 28.72
CA TYR A 56 49.26 23.66 29.95
C TYR A 56 49.09 22.65 31.10
N VAL A 57 49.34 23.16 32.30
CA VAL A 57 49.70 22.48 33.56
C VAL A 57 48.49 22.14 34.45
N SER A 58 48.55 20.96 35.09
CA SER A 58 48.05 20.54 36.42
C SER A 58 46.68 21.01 36.96
N ALA A 59 45.84 20.06 37.41
CA ALA A 59 45.64 19.72 38.84
C ALA A 59 44.45 18.76 39.06
N ALA A 60 44.54 17.97 40.12
CA ALA A 60 43.67 16.87 40.50
C ALA A 60 42.17 17.20 40.65
N GLY A 61 41.32 16.25 40.24
CA GLY A 61 39.88 16.24 40.54
C GLY A 61 39.24 14.92 40.11
N LEU A 62 39.04 14.00 41.06
CA LEU A 62 38.23 12.79 40.89
C LEU A 62 36.76 13.21 40.68
N VAL A 63 36.25 13.04 39.45
CA VAL A 63 34.82 13.18 39.15
C VAL A 63 34.19 11.79 39.20
N GLN A 64 33.48 11.48 40.28
CA GLN A 64 32.50 10.39 40.29
C GLN A 64 31.32 10.81 39.42
N ILE A 65 31.21 10.25 38.22
CA ILE A 65 30.01 10.35 37.40
C ILE A 65 29.00 9.34 37.97
N ARG A 66 28.03 9.84 38.76
CA ARG A 66 26.79 9.13 39.04
C ARG A 66 26.02 9.02 37.73
N LEU A 67 25.89 7.79 37.21
CA LEU A 67 24.91 7.50 36.18
C LEU A 67 23.51 7.66 36.79
N PRO A 68 22.58 8.38 36.15
CA PRO A 68 21.21 8.42 36.59
C PRO A 68 20.63 7.00 36.52
N SER A 69 20.04 6.58 37.63
CA SER A 69 19.27 5.35 37.76
C SER A 69 18.24 5.26 36.64
N CYS A 70 18.18 4.12 35.97
CA CYS A 70 17.07 3.75 35.12
C CYS A 70 15.82 3.65 35.99
N ASP A 71 15.12 4.78 36.16
CA ASP A 71 13.74 4.75 36.61
C ASP A 71 12.96 3.88 35.64
N HIS A 72 12.33 2.86 36.21
CA HIS A 72 11.32 2.07 35.55
C HIS A 72 10.33 3.04 34.90
N GLN A 73 10.36 3.09 33.56
CA GLN A 73 9.27 3.64 32.80
C GLN A 73 8.04 2.85 33.21
N HIS A 74 7.25 3.46 34.10
CA HIS A 74 5.85 3.20 34.22
C HIS A 74 5.30 3.14 32.81
N VAL A 75 4.84 1.94 32.42
CA VAL A 75 3.96 1.76 31.27
C VAL A 75 2.81 2.75 31.52
N SER A 76 2.90 3.90 30.86
CA SER A 76 1.86 4.91 30.88
C SER A 76 0.60 4.21 30.44
N VAL A 77 -0.35 4.07 31.37
CA VAL A 77 -1.74 3.80 31.06
C VAL A 77 -2.08 4.83 29.99
N ARG A 78 -2.14 4.39 28.73
CA ARG A 78 -2.47 5.24 27.58
C ARG A 78 -3.67 6.04 28.03
N SER A 79 -3.51 7.36 28.17
CA SER A 79 -4.65 8.26 28.21
C SER A 79 -5.47 7.87 26.98
N GLN A 80 -6.57 7.17 27.19
CA GLN A 80 -7.44 6.75 26.10
C GLN A 80 -7.83 8.05 25.41
N SER A 81 -7.41 8.22 24.15
CA SER A 81 -7.75 9.41 23.40
C SER A 81 -9.26 9.51 23.36
N GLN A 82 -9.80 10.73 23.33
CA GLN A 82 -11.23 10.96 23.18
C GLN A 82 -11.81 10.16 21.99
N ALA A 83 -11.02 10.00 20.93
CA ALA A 83 -11.35 9.19 19.75
C ALA A 83 -11.56 7.71 20.09
N TYR A 84 -10.70 7.11 20.93
CA TYR A 84 -10.87 5.73 21.37
C TYR A 84 -12.18 5.54 22.16
N GLY A 85 -12.52 6.48 23.05
CA GLY A 85 -13.78 6.42 23.79
C GLY A 85 -15.02 6.55 22.89
N VAL A 86 -14.92 7.35 21.82
CA VAL A 86 -15.97 7.41 20.78
C VAL A 86 -16.08 6.08 20.04
N ALA A 87 -14.95 5.48 19.68
CA ALA A 87 -14.90 4.18 19.00
C ALA A 87 -15.58 3.07 19.83
N GLU A 88 -15.30 2.98 21.14
CA GLU A 88 -15.92 1.99 22.03
C GLU A 88 -17.45 2.13 22.11
N ARG A 89 -17.96 3.36 22.22
CA ARG A 89 -19.43 3.60 22.25
C ARG A 89 -20.10 3.18 20.95
N ILE A 90 -19.48 3.49 19.82
CA ILE A 90 -20.02 3.11 18.52
C ILE A 90 -19.93 1.60 18.32
N ALA A 91 -18.82 0.97 18.74
CA ALA A 91 -18.68 -0.48 18.71
C ALA A 91 -19.78 -1.19 19.52
N ALA A 92 -20.12 -0.70 20.71
CA ALA A 92 -21.23 -1.22 21.49
C ALA A 92 -22.57 -1.14 20.72
N GLN A 93 -22.86 0.00 20.10
CA GLN A 93 -24.06 0.15 19.26
C GLN A 93 -24.04 -0.77 18.03
N LEU A 94 -22.89 -0.97 17.39
CA LEU A 94 -22.75 -1.87 16.25
C LEU A 94 -23.03 -3.33 16.65
N VAL A 95 -22.63 -3.74 17.86
CA VAL A 95 -22.92 -5.06 18.41
C VAL A 95 -24.42 -5.21 18.71
N GLU A 96 -25.05 -4.20 19.30
CA GLU A 96 -26.52 -4.17 19.50
C GLU A 96 -27.27 -4.26 18.16
N ASP A 97 -26.74 -3.65 17.11
CA ASP A 97 -27.23 -3.73 15.73
C ASP A 97 -26.93 -5.07 15.02
N GLY A 98 -26.34 -6.05 15.72
CA GLY A 98 -26.08 -7.39 15.18
C GLY A 98 -24.70 -7.61 14.56
N ALA A 99 -23.69 -6.80 14.89
CA ALA A 99 -22.31 -7.12 14.55
C ALA A 99 -21.78 -8.27 15.44
N SER A 100 -21.18 -9.27 14.82
CA SER A 100 -20.53 -10.41 15.50
C SER A 100 -19.17 -10.04 16.09
N GLY A 101 -18.55 -8.96 15.58
CA GLY A 101 -17.34 -8.38 16.13
C GLY A 101 -17.03 -7.02 15.51
N VAL A 102 -16.25 -6.22 16.22
CA VAL A 102 -15.87 -4.85 15.83
C VAL A 102 -14.40 -4.63 16.11
N ALA A 103 -13.70 -4.11 15.10
CA ALA A 103 -12.30 -3.71 15.18
C ALA A 103 -12.13 -2.22 14.88
N LEU A 104 -11.23 -1.58 15.61
CA LEU A 104 -10.70 -0.25 15.34
C LEU A 104 -9.43 -0.37 14.50
N THR A 105 -9.36 0.37 13.40
CA THR A 105 -8.21 0.39 12.49
C THR A 105 -7.72 1.83 12.25
N GLY A 106 -6.83 2.01 11.28
CA GLY A 106 -6.36 3.34 10.88
C GLY A 106 -5.48 4.03 11.92
N SER A 107 -5.41 5.36 11.79
CA SER A 107 -4.48 6.18 12.58
C SER A 107 -4.75 6.13 14.09
N VAL A 108 -6.02 6.02 14.51
CA VAL A 108 -6.40 5.92 15.93
C VAL A 108 -5.91 4.61 16.54
N ALA A 109 -6.01 3.48 15.81
CA ALA A 109 -5.50 2.19 16.28
C ALA A 109 -3.97 2.22 16.46
N LEU A 110 -3.27 2.94 15.59
CA LEU A 110 -1.82 3.10 15.62
C LEU A 110 -1.34 4.13 16.66
N GLY A 111 -2.23 5.01 17.14
CA GLY A 111 -1.85 6.16 17.97
C GLY A 111 -1.13 7.26 17.19
N GLU A 112 -1.38 7.33 15.87
CA GLU A 112 -0.84 8.31 14.94
C GLU A 112 -1.91 9.31 14.48
N ASP A 113 -3.05 9.38 15.19
CA ASP A 113 -4.16 10.25 14.82
C ASP A 113 -3.81 11.73 15.00
N LEU A 114 -4.16 12.52 14.00
CA LEU A 114 -4.07 13.98 13.99
C LEU A 114 -5.39 14.58 14.50
N PRO A 115 -5.44 15.88 14.82
CA PRO A 115 -6.66 16.51 15.33
C PRO A 115 -7.92 16.30 14.48
N ASN A 116 -7.76 16.14 13.17
CA ASN A 116 -8.86 15.93 12.21
C ASN A 116 -8.89 14.51 11.61
N SER A 117 -8.13 13.57 12.17
CA SER A 117 -8.25 12.16 11.78
C SER A 117 -9.65 11.64 12.09
N ASP A 118 -10.18 10.84 11.18
CA ASP A 118 -11.38 10.06 11.40
C ASP A 118 -11.10 8.81 12.26
N ILE A 119 -12.19 8.22 12.73
CA ILE A 119 -12.18 6.96 13.47
C ILE A 119 -12.64 5.87 12.50
N ASP A 120 -11.74 4.94 12.18
CA ASP A 120 -12.04 3.81 11.29
C ASP A 120 -12.48 2.58 12.08
N LEU A 121 -13.70 2.11 11.82
CA LEU A 121 -14.27 0.90 12.39
C LEU A 121 -14.59 -0.11 11.30
N ILE A 122 -14.23 -1.36 11.55
CA ILE A 122 -14.70 -2.52 10.78
C ILE A 122 -15.66 -3.31 11.65
N ALA A 123 -16.90 -3.45 11.20
CA ALA A 123 -17.92 -4.28 11.84
C ALA A 123 -18.14 -5.54 11.00
N LEU A 124 -17.87 -6.70 11.60
CA LEU A 124 -18.13 -7.99 10.99
C LEU A 124 -19.60 -8.38 11.24
N THR A 125 -20.38 -8.49 10.16
CA THR A 125 -21.82 -8.77 10.22
C THR A 125 -22.30 -9.48 8.95
N HIS A 126 -23.43 -10.16 9.03
CA HIS A 126 -24.09 -10.78 7.88
C HIS A 126 -25.13 -9.88 7.21
N GLU A 127 -25.52 -8.78 7.86
CA GLU A 127 -26.56 -7.88 7.40
C GLU A 127 -26.01 -6.47 7.14
N ARG A 128 -26.70 -5.70 6.29
CA ARG A 128 -26.42 -4.27 6.08
C ARG A 128 -24.95 -3.98 5.71
N LEU A 129 -24.40 -4.82 4.84
CA LEU A 129 -23.05 -4.65 4.29
C LEU A 129 -22.91 -3.32 3.57
N GLY A 130 -21.72 -2.73 3.61
CA GLY A 130 -21.39 -1.49 2.94
C GLY A 130 -20.57 -0.54 3.79
N HIS A 131 -20.43 0.70 3.30
CA HIS A 131 -19.67 1.76 3.95
C HIS A 131 -20.61 2.85 4.43
N GLN A 132 -20.35 3.35 5.64
CA GLN A 132 -21.11 4.45 6.23
C GLN A 132 -20.16 5.48 6.85
N LEU A 133 -20.39 6.75 6.54
CA LEU A 133 -19.78 7.88 7.24
C LEU A 133 -20.79 8.48 8.23
N LEU A 134 -20.34 8.75 9.44
CA LEU A 134 -21.17 9.36 10.49
C LEU A 134 -20.35 10.34 11.33
N ARG A 135 -21.04 11.31 11.94
CA ARG A 135 -20.42 12.29 12.85
C ARG A 135 -20.83 12.02 14.30
N ARG A 136 -19.84 11.92 15.20
CA ARG A 136 -20.03 11.68 16.65
C ARG A 136 -19.02 12.49 17.43
N ASP A 137 -19.49 13.28 18.40
CA ASP A 137 -18.66 14.10 19.28
C ASP A 137 -17.60 14.92 18.52
N ASP A 138 -18.04 15.55 17.43
CA ASP A 138 -17.21 16.35 16.51
C ASP A 138 -16.14 15.57 15.71
N ARG A 139 -16.18 14.24 15.75
CA ARG A 139 -15.33 13.36 14.94
C ARG A 139 -16.09 12.79 13.75
N LEU A 140 -15.38 12.65 12.63
CA LEU A 140 -15.82 11.80 11.52
C LEU A 140 -15.52 10.35 11.89
N VAL A 141 -16.47 9.46 11.65
CA VAL A 141 -16.32 8.02 11.87
C VAL A 141 -16.69 7.31 10.60
N SER A 142 -15.77 6.48 10.13
CA SER A 142 -15.91 5.62 8.97
C SER A 142 -16.20 4.20 9.47
N VAL A 143 -17.35 3.65 9.08
CA VAL A 143 -17.75 2.29 9.44
C VAL A 143 -17.84 1.45 8.17
N VAL A 144 -16.99 0.44 8.06
CA VAL A 144 -17.07 -0.60 7.04
C VAL A 144 -17.79 -1.80 7.65
N ARG A 145 -18.99 -2.10 7.15
CA ARG A 145 -19.74 -3.32 7.48
C ARG A 145 -19.48 -4.36 6.40
N GLN A 146 -18.90 -5.49 6.79
CA GLN A 146 -18.58 -6.57 5.88
C GLN A 146 -18.75 -7.92 6.57
N SER A 147 -18.88 -9.02 5.82
CA SER A 147 -18.84 -10.36 6.41
C SER A 147 -17.42 -10.76 6.79
N ALA A 148 -17.28 -11.76 7.67
CA ALA A 148 -15.98 -12.37 7.94
C ALA A 148 -15.33 -12.88 6.64
N ASP A 149 -16.09 -13.53 5.76
CA ASP A 149 -15.60 -14.00 4.45
C ASP A 149 -15.05 -12.86 3.58
N GLN A 150 -15.71 -11.69 3.58
CA GLN A 150 -15.21 -10.51 2.84
C GLN A 150 -13.91 -9.98 3.47
N ALA A 151 -13.84 -9.95 4.80
CA ALA A 151 -12.64 -9.55 5.52
C ALA A 151 -11.46 -10.49 5.20
N HIS A 152 -11.67 -11.82 5.26
CA HIS A 152 -10.67 -12.80 4.83
C HIS A 152 -10.29 -12.62 3.35
N ALA A 153 -11.27 -12.44 2.46
CA ALA A 153 -11.01 -12.25 1.03
C ALA A 153 -10.18 -11.01 0.73
N SER A 154 -10.37 -9.90 1.46
CA SER A 154 -9.60 -8.65 1.29
C SER A 154 -8.08 -8.85 1.48
N LEU A 155 -7.68 -9.83 2.31
CA LEU A 155 -6.27 -10.19 2.50
C LEU A 155 -5.63 -10.81 1.24
N TYR A 156 -6.44 -11.16 0.24
CA TYR A 156 -5.98 -11.81 -0.99
C TYR A 156 -6.29 -11.01 -2.25
N GLN A 157 -6.98 -9.87 -2.14
CA GLN A 157 -7.31 -9.02 -3.27
C GLN A 157 -6.18 -8.03 -3.54
N PRO A 158 -5.51 -8.08 -4.71
CA PRO A 158 -4.36 -7.22 -5.00
C PRO A 158 -4.65 -5.72 -4.83
N SER A 159 -5.86 -5.28 -5.15
CA SER A 159 -6.29 -3.89 -5.02
C SER A 159 -6.46 -3.40 -3.57
N GLU A 160 -6.58 -4.30 -2.61
CA GLU A 160 -6.87 -3.98 -1.21
C GLU A 160 -5.71 -4.36 -0.27
N ILE A 161 -4.86 -5.29 -0.70
CA ILE A 161 -3.88 -5.96 0.14
C ILE A 161 -2.91 -5.01 0.86
N GLY A 162 -2.55 -3.92 0.19
CA GLY A 162 -1.62 -2.92 0.70
C GLY A 162 -2.13 -2.15 1.92
N THR A 163 -3.45 -2.07 2.11
CA THR A 163 -4.11 -1.51 3.31
C THR A 163 -4.71 -2.60 4.19
N ALA A 164 -5.33 -3.63 3.61
CA ALA A 164 -6.06 -4.66 4.34
C ALA A 164 -5.17 -5.45 5.29
N VAL A 165 -4.05 -6.00 4.80
CA VAL A 165 -3.12 -6.80 5.62
C VAL A 165 -2.55 -6.00 6.80
N PRO A 166 -1.91 -4.83 6.59
CA PRO A 166 -1.42 -4.02 7.71
C PRO A 166 -2.55 -3.53 8.62
N GLY A 167 -3.70 -3.14 8.05
CA GLY A 167 -4.86 -2.68 8.82
C GLY A 167 -5.36 -3.73 9.80
N TRP A 168 -5.46 -5.00 9.38
CA TRP A 168 -5.82 -6.11 10.26
C TRP A 168 -4.71 -6.45 11.26
N ARG A 169 -3.43 -6.39 10.87
CA ARG A 169 -2.31 -6.62 11.80
C ARG A 169 -2.28 -5.60 12.94
N SER A 170 -2.61 -4.34 12.65
CA SER A 170 -2.65 -3.27 13.66
C SER A 170 -4.00 -3.09 14.33
N ALA A 171 -5.04 -3.82 13.92
CA ALA A 171 -6.38 -3.64 14.42
C ALA A 171 -6.45 -3.84 15.95
N ILE A 172 -7.21 -2.96 16.62
CA ILE A 172 -7.59 -3.13 18.03
C ILE A 172 -8.99 -3.76 18.07
N VAL A 173 -9.10 -4.91 18.72
CA VAL A 173 -10.39 -5.58 18.92
C VAL A 173 -11.18 -4.83 19.98
N LEU A 174 -12.34 -4.26 19.61
CA LEU A 174 -13.24 -3.58 20.54
C LEU A 174 -14.33 -4.52 21.06
N SER A 175 -14.79 -5.46 20.23
CA SER A 175 -15.72 -6.52 20.60
C SER A 175 -15.51 -7.73 19.69
N ASP A 176 -15.51 -8.94 20.26
CA ASP A 176 -15.35 -10.18 19.49
C ASP A 176 -15.85 -11.40 20.27
N ALA A 177 -17.16 -11.47 20.50
CA ALA A 177 -17.75 -12.52 21.32
C ALA A 177 -17.54 -13.94 20.75
N PHE A 178 -17.32 -14.04 19.43
CA PHE A 178 -17.23 -15.31 18.71
C PHE A 178 -15.84 -15.61 18.14
N GLY A 179 -14.84 -14.75 18.37
CA GLY A 179 -13.48 -14.91 17.84
C GLY A 179 -13.31 -14.56 16.36
N VAL A 180 -14.35 -14.06 15.69
CA VAL A 180 -14.34 -13.78 14.24
C VAL A 180 -13.38 -12.65 13.86
N VAL A 181 -13.18 -11.67 14.75
CA VAL A 181 -12.20 -10.60 14.51
C VAL A 181 -10.79 -11.15 14.70
N GLN A 182 -10.58 -11.91 15.76
CA GLN A 182 -9.29 -12.51 16.06
C GLN A 182 -8.83 -13.48 14.97
N ASP A 183 -9.74 -14.27 14.38
CA ASP A 183 -9.44 -15.18 13.28
C ASP A 183 -8.87 -14.44 12.05
N VAL A 184 -9.48 -13.30 11.65
CA VAL A 184 -8.98 -12.48 10.54
C VAL A 184 -7.63 -11.86 10.87
N ARG A 185 -7.44 -11.39 12.11
CA ARG A 185 -6.15 -10.82 12.58
C ARG A 185 -5.05 -11.87 12.56
N ASP A 186 -5.34 -13.08 13.02
CA ASP A 186 -4.39 -14.19 13.04
C ASP A 186 -4.00 -14.60 11.62
N GLU A 187 -4.95 -14.65 10.69
CA GLU A 187 -4.63 -14.89 9.28
C GLU A 187 -3.76 -13.77 8.70
N ALA A 188 -4.10 -12.49 8.96
CA ALA A 188 -3.30 -11.37 8.51
C ALA A 188 -1.88 -11.40 9.10
N ALA A 189 -1.71 -11.83 10.35
CA ALA A 189 -0.41 -11.98 11.00
C ALA A 189 0.47 -13.03 10.31
N HIS A 190 -0.12 -14.14 9.84
CA HIS A 190 0.58 -15.21 9.12
C HIS A 190 0.61 -15.04 7.60
N TRP A 191 0.02 -13.96 7.09
CA TRP A 191 -0.08 -13.70 5.67
C TRP A 191 1.29 -13.43 5.01
N THR A 192 1.49 -13.93 3.79
CA THR A 192 2.71 -13.72 3.00
C THR A 192 2.40 -13.50 1.51
N TRP A 193 3.31 -12.79 0.82
CA TRP A 193 3.15 -12.44 -0.60
C TRP A 193 3.13 -13.66 -1.53
N GLU A 194 3.78 -14.76 -1.16
CA GLU A 194 3.85 -15.98 -1.97
C GLU A 194 2.45 -16.54 -2.28
N ARG A 195 1.48 -16.32 -1.38
CA ARG A 195 0.11 -16.82 -1.53
C ARG A 195 -0.67 -16.09 -2.63
N VAL A 196 -0.24 -14.90 -3.02
CA VAL A 196 -0.95 -14.02 -3.97
C VAL A 196 -0.10 -13.55 -5.14
N ALA A 197 1.19 -13.92 -5.20
CA ALA A 197 2.15 -13.33 -6.13
C ALA A 197 1.65 -13.29 -7.58
N GLY A 198 1.12 -14.41 -8.09
CA GLY A 198 0.57 -14.47 -9.45
C GLY A 198 -0.62 -13.53 -9.67
N ALA A 199 -1.60 -13.51 -8.75
CA ALA A 199 -2.76 -12.62 -8.84
C ALA A 199 -2.35 -11.14 -8.76
N CYS A 200 -1.35 -10.82 -7.95
CA CYS A 200 -0.76 -9.49 -7.87
C CYS A 200 -0.08 -9.08 -9.18
N ASP A 201 0.70 -9.97 -9.78
CA ASP A 201 1.40 -9.71 -11.03
C ASP A 201 0.43 -9.51 -12.19
N ASP A 202 -0.61 -10.36 -12.30
CA ASP A 202 -1.69 -10.22 -13.27
C ASP A 202 -2.44 -8.89 -13.12
N TRP A 203 -2.73 -8.49 -11.87
CA TRP A 203 -3.42 -7.24 -11.56
C TRP A 203 -2.56 -6.01 -11.91
N VAL A 204 -1.27 -6.04 -11.59
CA VAL A 204 -0.32 -4.98 -11.95
C VAL A 204 -0.20 -4.86 -13.47
N ALA A 205 0.04 -5.97 -14.18
CA ALA A 205 0.18 -6.01 -15.63
C ALA A 205 -1.08 -5.48 -16.34
N SER A 206 -2.26 -5.95 -15.91
CA SER A 206 -3.55 -5.48 -16.43
C SER A 206 -3.76 -4.00 -16.12
N GLY A 207 -3.39 -3.57 -14.92
CA GLY A 207 -3.51 -2.19 -14.46
C GLY A 207 -2.65 -1.20 -15.26
N VAL A 208 -1.39 -1.55 -15.55
CA VAL A 208 -0.49 -0.74 -16.38
C VAL A 208 -0.93 -0.76 -17.85
N THR A 209 -1.36 -1.91 -18.36
CA THR A 209 -1.92 -2.03 -19.72
C THR A 209 -3.16 -1.14 -19.87
N GLY A 210 -4.08 -1.15 -18.89
CA GLY A 210 -5.29 -0.32 -18.94
C GLY A 210 -5.00 1.18 -18.97
N LEU A 211 -3.91 1.62 -18.35
CA LEU A 211 -3.49 3.02 -18.33
C LEU A 211 -2.93 3.52 -19.69
N ALA A 212 -2.67 2.61 -20.64
CA ALA A 212 -2.28 2.98 -22.01
C ALA A 212 -3.33 3.89 -22.67
N GLU A 213 -4.62 3.70 -22.38
CA GLU A 213 -5.69 4.55 -22.92
C GLU A 213 -5.51 6.02 -22.51
N GLN A 214 -5.18 6.26 -21.23
CA GLN A 214 -4.94 7.61 -20.72
C GLN A 214 -3.65 8.19 -21.31
N VAL A 215 -2.62 7.37 -21.54
CA VAL A 215 -1.41 7.77 -22.26
C VAL A 215 -1.74 8.31 -23.64
N HIS A 216 -2.51 7.57 -24.44
CA HIS A 216 -2.92 8.02 -25.78
C HIS A 216 -3.67 9.35 -25.75
N ARG A 217 -4.56 9.53 -24.77
CA ARG A 217 -5.32 10.79 -24.60
C ARG A 217 -4.41 11.96 -24.23
N VAL A 218 -3.53 11.78 -23.23
CA VAL A 218 -2.59 12.83 -22.81
C VAL A 218 -1.63 13.18 -23.95
N ALA A 219 -1.06 12.18 -24.62
CA ALA A 219 -0.16 12.36 -25.76
C ALA A 219 -0.82 13.04 -26.96
N GLY A 220 -2.09 12.72 -27.26
CA GLY A 220 -2.85 13.39 -28.31
C GLY A 220 -3.15 14.85 -27.98
N LEU A 221 -3.48 15.14 -26.72
CA LEU A 221 -3.76 16.50 -26.25
C LEU A 221 -2.51 17.37 -26.18
N LEU A 222 -1.33 16.79 -25.92
CA LEU A 222 -0.05 17.51 -25.98
C LEU A 222 0.33 17.96 -27.41
N ARG A 223 -0.12 17.22 -28.44
CA ARG A 223 0.18 17.50 -29.85
C ARG A 223 -0.86 18.35 -30.56
N GLY A 224 -2.06 18.46 -30.01
CA GLY A 224 -3.19 19.13 -30.65
C GLY A 224 -3.19 20.65 -30.47
N GLU A 225 -3.84 21.35 -31.40
CA GLU A 225 -4.12 22.80 -31.32
C GLU A 225 -5.32 23.13 -30.41
N HIS A 226 -6.02 22.12 -29.89
CA HIS A 226 -7.20 22.31 -29.07
C HIS A 226 -6.85 22.45 -27.59
N ASP A 227 -7.19 23.61 -27.02
CA ASP A 227 -7.08 23.92 -25.60
C ASP A 227 -8.10 23.13 -24.75
N GLN A 228 -7.89 21.82 -24.62
CA GLN A 228 -8.67 20.93 -23.76
C GLN A 228 -7.92 20.65 -22.44
N VAL A 229 -7.35 21.70 -21.83
CA VAL A 229 -6.54 21.62 -20.60
C VAL A 229 -7.22 20.81 -19.49
N ARG A 230 -8.54 20.94 -19.30
CA ARG A 230 -9.30 20.18 -18.29
C ARG A 230 -9.27 18.67 -18.53
N VAL A 231 -9.42 18.24 -19.78
CA VAL A 231 -9.41 16.81 -20.14
C VAL A 231 -8.01 16.25 -19.98
N ALA A 232 -6.98 16.98 -20.41
CA ALA A 232 -5.60 16.58 -20.22
C ALA A 232 -5.22 16.50 -18.73
N ALA A 233 -5.64 17.49 -17.93
CA ALA A 233 -5.41 17.50 -16.49
C ALA A 233 -6.07 16.29 -15.81
N ALA A 234 -7.29 15.93 -16.18
CA ALA A 234 -7.99 14.76 -15.65
C ALA A 234 -7.27 13.45 -16.01
N ASN A 235 -6.89 13.24 -17.28
CA ASN A 235 -6.20 12.00 -17.69
C ASN A 235 -4.79 11.90 -17.09
N ARG A 236 -4.06 13.02 -16.98
CA ARG A 236 -2.78 13.10 -16.27
C ARG A 236 -2.93 12.68 -14.80
N ALA A 237 -3.94 13.23 -14.11
CA ALA A 237 -4.20 12.90 -12.71
C ALA A 237 -4.53 11.41 -12.53
N VAL A 238 -5.31 10.82 -13.45
CA VAL A 238 -5.57 9.37 -13.43
C VAL A 238 -4.26 8.58 -13.50
N ILE A 239 -3.34 8.92 -14.41
CA ILE A 239 -2.03 8.24 -14.49
C ILE A 239 -1.26 8.38 -13.16
N GLY A 240 -1.10 9.61 -12.66
CA GLY A 240 -0.33 9.89 -11.44
C GLY A 240 -0.91 9.22 -10.19
N LEU A 241 -2.24 9.18 -10.05
CA LEU A 241 -2.91 8.56 -8.89
C LEU A 241 -2.96 7.03 -8.99
N GLN A 242 -3.10 6.46 -10.18
CA GLN A 242 -3.32 5.02 -10.36
C GLN A 242 -2.02 4.21 -10.44
N LEU A 243 -0.89 4.81 -10.84
CA LEU A 243 0.37 4.07 -10.92
C LEU A 243 0.94 3.72 -9.54
N ALA A 244 0.84 4.62 -8.55
CA ALA A 244 1.37 4.37 -7.21
C ALA A 244 0.85 3.07 -6.55
N PRO A 245 -0.47 2.79 -6.45
CA PRO A 245 -0.94 1.54 -5.85
C PRO A 245 -0.48 0.29 -6.63
N ARG A 246 -0.36 0.38 -7.96
CA ARG A 246 0.15 -0.73 -8.79
C ARG A 246 1.62 -0.98 -8.51
N MET A 247 2.43 0.08 -8.43
CA MET A 247 3.85 -0.06 -8.10
C MET A 247 4.07 -0.54 -6.67
N ALA A 248 3.23 -0.13 -5.72
CA ALA A 248 3.29 -0.69 -4.36
C ALA A 248 3.07 -2.21 -4.36
N VAL A 249 2.08 -2.71 -5.09
CA VAL A 249 1.84 -4.17 -5.21
C VAL A 249 2.95 -4.88 -5.98
N HIS A 250 3.46 -4.29 -7.06
CA HIS A 250 4.61 -4.81 -7.80
C HIS A 250 5.85 -4.96 -6.90
N ARG A 251 6.09 -3.96 -6.05
CA ARG A 251 7.21 -3.91 -5.10
C ARG A 251 6.92 -4.61 -3.77
N ARG A 252 5.76 -5.26 -3.64
CA ARG A 252 5.38 -6.01 -2.44
C ARG A 252 5.36 -5.14 -1.17
N ILE A 253 4.92 -3.88 -1.33
CA ILE A 253 4.80 -2.88 -0.26
C ILE A 253 3.43 -2.97 0.40
N LEU A 254 3.42 -3.17 1.72
CA LEU A 254 2.24 -2.98 2.57
C LEU A 254 2.28 -1.57 3.14
N TYR A 255 1.46 -0.66 2.60
CA TYR A 255 1.55 0.76 2.91
C TYR A 255 0.65 1.22 4.08
N GLY A 256 -0.31 0.40 4.52
CA GLY A 256 -1.14 0.66 5.70
C GLY A 256 -2.22 1.72 5.49
N SER A 257 -1.86 2.84 4.90
CA SER A 257 -2.73 3.96 4.59
C SER A 257 -2.30 4.64 3.30
N GLU A 258 -3.27 5.08 2.50
CA GLU A 258 -3.02 5.84 1.27
C GLU A 258 -2.20 7.12 1.55
N ASN A 259 -2.31 7.71 2.74
CA ASN A 259 -1.53 8.89 3.15
C ASN A 259 -0.01 8.69 3.06
N ARG A 260 0.46 7.44 3.07
CA ARG A 260 1.89 7.10 2.94
C ARG A 260 2.25 6.49 1.59
N LEU A 261 1.26 6.14 0.78
CA LEU A 261 1.44 5.35 -0.43
C LEU A 261 2.42 6.00 -1.41
N TRP A 262 2.16 7.26 -1.78
CA TRP A 262 2.95 7.97 -2.78
C TRP A 262 4.40 8.20 -2.34
N GLU A 263 4.62 8.49 -1.05
CA GLU A 263 5.95 8.68 -0.47
C GLU A 263 6.73 7.35 -0.43
N LEU A 264 6.08 6.27 0.00
CA LEU A 264 6.69 4.93 0.05
C LEU A 264 7.09 4.43 -1.34
N VAL A 265 6.22 4.64 -2.33
CA VAL A 265 6.52 4.27 -3.72
C VAL A 265 7.63 5.14 -4.29
N ALA A 266 7.60 6.46 -4.08
CA ALA A 266 8.66 7.35 -4.52
C ALA A 266 10.02 6.99 -3.90
N THR A 267 10.04 6.71 -2.60
CA THR A 267 11.26 6.23 -1.91
C THR A 267 11.76 4.91 -2.51
N CYS A 268 10.86 3.99 -2.85
CA CYS A 268 11.23 2.69 -3.42
C CYS A 268 11.72 2.77 -4.87
N GLU A 269 11.11 3.62 -5.70
CA GLU A 269 11.46 3.75 -7.13
C GLU A 269 12.63 4.70 -7.38
N GLY A 270 12.88 5.66 -6.47
CA GLY A 270 14.00 6.59 -6.54
C GLY A 270 13.63 7.99 -7.00
N SER A 271 14.65 8.86 -7.07
CA SER A 271 14.49 10.30 -7.32
C SER A 271 13.81 10.66 -8.64
N ASP A 272 14.06 9.88 -9.69
CA ASP A 272 13.48 10.14 -11.01
C ASP A 272 11.97 9.90 -11.00
N TRP A 273 11.53 8.85 -10.30
CA TRP A 273 10.11 8.60 -10.06
C TRP A 273 9.50 9.71 -9.22
N ALA A 274 10.12 10.07 -8.09
CA ALA A 274 9.64 11.13 -7.21
C ALA A 274 9.44 12.44 -7.97
N ALA A 275 10.45 12.89 -8.72
CA ALA A 275 10.38 14.12 -9.50
C ALA A 275 9.28 14.06 -10.58
N ALA A 276 9.13 12.95 -11.28
CA ALA A 276 8.07 12.80 -12.27
C ALA A 276 6.68 12.74 -11.62
N GLN A 277 6.55 12.12 -10.45
CA GLN A 277 5.32 12.07 -9.65
C GLN A 277 4.90 13.46 -9.21
N ASP A 278 5.81 14.22 -8.61
CA ASP A 278 5.55 15.58 -8.13
C ASP A 278 5.12 16.50 -9.26
N GLN A 279 5.85 16.47 -10.38
CA GLN A 279 5.49 17.23 -11.58
C GLN A 279 4.14 16.77 -12.16
N ALA A 280 3.88 15.46 -12.25
CA ALA A 280 2.62 14.93 -12.76
C ALA A 280 1.42 15.23 -11.86
N LEU A 281 1.62 15.46 -10.56
CA LEU A 281 0.58 15.88 -9.62
C LEU A 281 0.49 17.40 -9.47
N GLY A 282 1.45 18.15 -10.03
CA GLY A 282 1.49 19.61 -9.95
C GLY A 282 1.95 20.13 -8.58
N ILE A 283 2.72 19.32 -7.85
CA ILE A 283 3.38 19.72 -6.61
C ILE A 283 4.47 20.76 -6.95
N ASP A 284 4.71 21.70 -6.02
CA ASP A 284 5.73 22.76 -6.10
C ASP A 284 5.67 23.67 -7.33
N GLY A 285 4.46 23.94 -7.85
CA GLY A 285 4.26 24.96 -8.89
C GLY A 285 4.85 24.54 -10.25
N ALA A 286 4.73 23.25 -10.59
CA ALA A 286 5.25 22.67 -11.83
C ALA A 286 5.03 23.58 -13.07
N PRO A 287 6.08 23.79 -13.90
CA PRO A 287 6.26 24.99 -14.71
C PRO A 287 5.18 25.25 -15.77
N SER A 288 4.57 24.21 -16.34
CA SER A 288 3.41 24.34 -17.24
C SER A 288 2.51 23.10 -17.23
N HIS A 289 1.27 23.26 -17.68
CA HIS A 289 0.35 22.11 -17.90
C HIS A 289 0.93 21.08 -18.89
N ALA A 290 1.67 21.53 -19.89
CA ALA A 290 2.37 20.64 -20.82
C ALA A 290 3.45 19.83 -20.11
N ASP A 291 4.27 20.45 -19.26
CA ASP A 291 5.32 19.77 -18.49
C ASP A 291 4.73 18.73 -17.54
N GLN A 292 3.62 19.10 -16.89
CA GLN A 292 2.86 18.19 -16.03
C GLN A 292 2.36 16.96 -16.81
N CYS A 293 1.86 17.15 -18.04
CA CYS A 293 1.45 16.04 -18.90
C CYS A 293 2.65 15.17 -19.33
N ARG A 294 3.77 15.78 -19.72
CA ARG A 294 5.01 15.06 -20.06
C ARG A 294 5.52 14.25 -18.87
N ALA A 295 5.44 14.77 -17.66
CA ALA A 295 5.83 14.07 -16.44
C ALA A 295 4.97 12.82 -16.18
N ALA A 296 3.65 12.89 -16.41
CA ALA A 296 2.80 11.69 -16.31
C ALA A 296 3.14 10.64 -17.37
N LEU A 297 3.48 11.05 -18.60
CA LEU A 297 3.96 10.12 -19.63
C LEU A 297 5.29 9.46 -19.24
N ARG A 298 6.20 10.21 -18.60
CA ARG A 298 7.45 9.66 -18.05
C ARG A 298 7.19 8.65 -16.93
N LEU A 299 6.27 8.96 -16.00
CA LEU A 299 5.84 8.00 -14.96
C LEU A 299 5.33 6.69 -15.57
N TYR A 300 4.47 6.78 -16.57
CA TYR A 300 3.97 5.60 -17.27
C TYR A 300 5.12 4.79 -17.89
N SER A 301 6.06 5.47 -18.54
CA SER A 301 7.21 4.80 -19.18
C SER A 301 8.07 4.05 -18.16
N MET A 302 8.37 4.68 -17.03
CA MET A 302 9.11 4.02 -15.93
C MET A 302 8.33 2.82 -15.38
N ALA A 303 7.03 2.95 -15.16
CA ALA A 303 6.20 1.84 -14.68
C ALA A 303 6.16 0.68 -15.68
N ALA A 304 5.96 0.97 -16.97
CA ALA A 304 5.95 -0.01 -18.06
C ALA A 304 7.26 -0.80 -18.13
N GLU A 305 8.41 -0.12 -18.00
CA GLU A 305 9.72 -0.77 -17.93
C GLU A 305 9.83 -1.73 -16.74
N ARG A 306 9.37 -1.33 -15.55
CA ARG A 306 9.42 -2.18 -14.35
C ARG A 306 8.59 -3.46 -14.49
N VAL A 307 7.45 -3.37 -15.18
CA VAL A 307 6.49 -4.48 -15.27
C VAL A 307 6.62 -5.28 -16.56
N GLN A 308 7.59 -4.98 -17.44
CA GLN A 308 7.72 -5.63 -18.76
C GLN A 308 7.75 -7.16 -18.65
N GLY A 309 8.45 -7.70 -17.65
CA GLY A 309 8.54 -9.14 -17.40
C GLY A 309 7.24 -9.80 -16.91
N LEU A 310 6.21 -9.02 -16.59
CA LEU A 310 4.89 -9.49 -16.15
C LEU A 310 3.85 -9.49 -17.27
N LEU A 311 4.12 -8.81 -18.39
CA LEU A 311 3.14 -8.64 -19.46
C LEU A 311 3.01 -9.93 -20.28
N ASP A 312 1.77 -10.33 -20.55
CA ASP A 312 1.52 -11.28 -21.64
C ASP A 312 1.75 -10.62 -23.00
N ARG A 313 1.77 -11.42 -24.07
CA ARG A 313 2.02 -10.91 -25.44
C ARG A 313 1.04 -9.78 -25.84
N ARG A 314 -0.24 -9.91 -25.51
CA ARG A 314 -1.25 -8.93 -25.92
C ARG A 314 -1.07 -7.63 -25.13
N GLN A 315 -0.78 -7.74 -23.84
CA GLN A 315 -0.48 -6.60 -22.97
C GLN A 315 0.79 -5.88 -23.43
N ASP A 316 1.84 -6.62 -23.75
CA ASP A 316 3.11 -6.10 -24.27
C ASP A 316 2.92 -5.32 -25.58
N GLU A 317 2.11 -5.83 -26.52
CA GLU A 317 1.78 -5.12 -27.77
C GLU A 317 1.10 -3.76 -27.48
N VAL A 318 0.17 -3.70 -26.51
CA VAL A 318 -0.52 -2.45 -26.13
C VAL A 318 0.42 -1.47 -25.43
N VAL A 319 1.23 -1.95 -24.48
CA VAL A 319 2.18 -1.13 -23.72
C VAL A 319 3.27 -0.59 -24.65
N THR A 320 3.82 -1.43 -25.51
CA THR A 320 4.80 -1.02 -26.54
C THR A 320 4.22 0.08 -27.41
N LYS A 321 2.96 -0.04 -27.85
CA LYS A 321 2.33 1.02 -28.65
C LYS A 321 2.17 2.33 -27.88
N ALA A 322 1.86 2.25 -26.60
CA ALA A 322 1.79 3.43 -25.73
C ALA A 322 3.17 4.09 -25.57
N LEU A 323 4.24 3.32 -25.41
CA LEU A 323 5.62 3.81 -25.32
C LEU A 323 6.05 4.52 -26.61
N GLU A 324 5.75 3.97 -27.79
CA GLU A 324 5.99 4.65 -29.08
C GLU A 324 5.28 6.01 -29.16
N VAL A 325 4.05 6.09 -28.67
CA VAL A 325 3.27 7.33 -28.64
C VAL A 325 3.86 8.36 -27.67
N ILE A 326 4.42 7.89 -26.54
CA ILE A 326 5.14 8.74 -25.61
C ILE A 326 6.40 9.29 -26.28
N GLU A 327 7.21 8.44 -26.90
CA GLU A 327 8.45 8.84 -27.58
C GLU A 327 8.19 9.93 -28.62
N GLN A 328 7.17 9.76 -29.47
CA GLN A 328 6.76 10.77 -30.45
C GLN A 328 6.36 12.09 -29.79
N SER A 329 5.65 12.03 -28.66
CA SER A 329 5.15 13.23 -27.97
C SER A 329 6.23 13.95 -27.15
N LEU A 330 7.29 13.24 -26.75
CA LEU A 330 8.41 13.80 -25.99
C LEU A 330 9.59 14.23 -26.89
N GLY A 331 9.77 13.60 -28.05
CA GLY A 331 10.84 13.88 -29.01
C GLY A 331 10.64 15.17 -29.82
N GLU A 332 9.43 15.73 -29.82
CA GLU A 332 9.16 17.07 -30.34
C GLU A 332 9.47 18.12 -29.24
N SER A 333 10.75 18.48 -29.12
CA SER A 333 11.11 19.82 -28.66
C SER A 333 10.86 20.78 -29.83
N PRO A 334 10.11 21.88 -29.67
CA PRO A 334 10.04 22.93 -30.67
C PRO A 334 11.41 23.54 -30.96
#